data_AF-A0AAW1SPX6-F1
#
_entry.id   AF-A0AAW1SPX6-F1
#
_cell.length_a   1.000
_cell.length_b   1.000
_cell.length_c   1.000
_cell.angle_alpha   90.00
_cell.angle_beta   90.00
_cell.angle_gamma   90.00
#
_symmetry.space_group_name_H-M   'P 1'
#
loop_
_entity.id
_entity.type
_entity.pdbx_description
1 polymer ?
#
loop_
_entity_poly.entity_id
_entity_poly.type
_entity_poly.pdbx_seq_one_letter_code
_entity_poly.pdbx_strand_id
1 'polypeptide(L)'
;MLRAAALLLTTLASVSAVSYPNLQPGAQIKLSSSALNYSGQLIQVSWSGIYNPTVNDAILLQTPANESLSTQFPVRYRWASQTASYPTGAGTFTFKVLNERAPIIFLYLRNVTVGTNGTVEWGEDDAPTGFQDTDVVAASPVLTLLAPNEPTHVHMSYTDTEG
;
A
#
# COMPACT_ATOMS: atom_id res chain seq x y z
N MET A 1 11.88 16.39 43.31
CA MET A 1 10.61 16.19 42.59
C MET A 1 10.91 15.47 41.28
N LEU A 2 10.74 14.15 41.24
CA LEU A 2 11.05 13.32 40.08
C LEU A 2 9.77 13.15 39.25
N ARG A 3 9.74 13.64 38.00
CA ARG A 3 8.63 13.40 37.08
C ARG A 3 8.83 12.04 36.43
N ALA A 4 7.90 11.11 36.68
CA ALA A 4 7.82 9.84 35.99
C ALA A 4 7.47 10.08 34.52
N ALA A 5 8.35 9.67 33.61
CA ALA A 5 8.03 9.55 32.20
C ALA A 5 7.24 8.25 32.00
N ALA A 6 5.95 8.36 31.67
CA ALA A 6 5.16 7.22 31.25
C ALA A 6 5.70 6.73 29.91
N LEU A 7 6.44 5.62 29.93
CA LEU A 7 6.86 4.91 28.74
C LEU A 7 5.62 4.21 28.17
N LEU A 8 5.00 4.81 27.16
CA LEU A 8 3.91 4.18 26.40
C LEU A 8 4.55 3.01 25.64
N LEU A 9 4.45 1.82 26.20
CA LEU A 9 4.92 0.59 25.58
C LEU A 9 3.90 0.18 24.52
N THR A 10 4.01 0.74 23.31
CA THR A 10 3.24 0.26 22.16
C THR A 10 3.76 -1.14 21.85
N THR A 11 3.01 -2.17 22.21
CA THR A 11 3.30 -3.53 21.77
C THR A 11 3.22 -3.54 20.25
N LEU A 12 4.37 -3.61 19.58
CA LEU A 12 4.45 -4.05 18.20
C LEU A 12 3.93 -5.48 18.18
N ALA A 13 2.64 -5.68 17.91
CA ALA A 13 2.18 -6.97 17.43
C ALA A 13 3.05 -7.28 16.22
N SER A 14 3.83 -8.36 16.29
CA SER A 14 4.57 -8.87 15.16
C SER A 14 3.55 -9.20 14.08
N VAL A 15 3.39 -8.29 13.13
CA VAL A 15 2.61 -8.49 11.93
C VAL A 15 3.30 -9.66 11.21
N SER A 16 2.66 -10.83 11.16
CA SER A 16 3.17 -11.98 10.41
C SER A 16 3.43 -11.51 8.98
N ALA A 17 4.69 -11.57 8.54
CA ALA A 17 5.05 -11.08 7.23
C ALA A 17 4.49 -12.02 6.16
N VAL A 18 3.75 -11.47 5.20
CA VAL A 18 3.48 -12.18 3.94
C VAL A 18 4.81 -12.41 3.25
N SER A 19 5.10 -13.66 2.91
CA SER A 19 6.30 -14.02 2.17
C SER A 19 6.01 -13.96 0.68
N TYR A 20 6.64 -13.03 -0.03
CA TYR A 20 6.55 -12.95 -1.48
C TYR A 20 7.60 -13.87 -2.14
N PRO A 21 7.20 -14.81 -3.01
CA PRO A 21 8.10 -15.83 -3.53
C PRO A 21 9.12 -15.29 -4.55
N ASN A 22 8.83 -14.15 -5.19
CA ASN A 22 9.58 -13.64 -6.35
C ASN A 22 10.27 -12.29 -6.11
N LEU A 23 10.64 -12.00 -4.85
CA LEU A 23 11.40 -10.79 -4.53
C LEU A 23 12.68 -10.71 -5.37
N GLN A 24 12.82 -9.61 -6.11
CA GLN A 24 13.97 -9.41 -6.96
C GLN A 24 15.15 -8.89 -6.14
N PRO A 25 16.35 -9.50 -6.26
CA PRO A 25 17.56 -8.98 -5.63
C PRO A 25 17.87 -7.54 -6.06
N GLY A 26 18.06 -6.66 -5.07
CA GLY A 26 18.38 -5.24 -5.28
C GLY A 26 17.17 -4.33 -5.55
N ALA A 27 15.98 -4.90 -5.77
CA ALA A 27 14.76 -4.12 -5.87
C ALA A 27 14.33 -3.60 -4.50
N GLN A 28 13.97 -2.32 -4.42
CA GLN A 28 13.62 -1.68 -3.16
C GLN A 28 12.48 -0.68 -3.35
N ILE A 29 11.64 -0.57 -2.32
CA ILE A 29 10.67 0.51 -2.18
C ILE A 29 11.00 1.28 -0.91
N LYS A 30 11.05 2.60 -1.00
CA LYS A 30 11.27 3.51 0.12
C LYS A 30 10.08 4.44 0.28
N LEU A 31 9.75 4.70 1.53
CA LEU A 31 8.69 5.63 1.92
C LEU A 31 9.35 6.87 2.53
N SER A 32 8.78 8.05 2.27
CA SER A 32 9.23 9.28 2.94
C SER A 32 8.93 9.30 4.44
N SER A 33 8.10 8.39 4.93
CA SER A 33 7.79 8.22 6.34
C SER A 33 7.53 6.76 6.69
N SER A 34 7.86 6.36 7.91
CA SER A 34 7.59 5.01 8.47
C SER A 34 6.26 4.94 9.22
N ALA A 35 5.59 6.08 9.45
CA ALA A 35 4.30 6.14 10.10
C ALA A 35 3.37 7.17 9.43
N LEU A 36 2.08 6.86 9.42
CA LEU A 36 1.00 7.77 9.07
C LEU A 36 0.63 8.58 10.33
N ASN A 37 0.91 9.88 10.28
CA ASN A 37 0.71 10.80 11.40
C ASN A 37 -0.74 11.31 11.48
N TYR A 38 -1.40 11.40 10.34
CA TYR A 38 -2.80 11.81 10.22
C TYR A 38 -3.40 11.24 8.93
N SER A 39 -4.71 10.97 8.94
CA SER A 39 -5.43 10.56 7.73
C SER A 39 -5.33 11.63 6.62
N GLY A 40 -4.97 11.20 5.41
CA GLY A 40 -4.79 12.08 4.26
C GLY A 40 -3.37 12.63 4.09
N GLN A 41 -2.40 12.18 4.88
CA GLN A 41 -0.99 12.55 4.70
C GLN A 41 -0.48 12.14 3.31
N LEU A 42 0.34 13.01 2.72
CA LEU A 42 1.05 12.70 1.49
C LEU A 42 2.30 11.87 1.81
N ILE A 43 2.37 10.66 1.26
CA ILE A 43 3.52 9.76 1.37
C ILE A 43 4.16 9.64 0.00
N GLN A 44 5.44 10.00 -0.09
CA GLN A 44 6.23 9.74 -1.29
C GLN A 44 6.71 8.29 -1.25
N VAL A 45 6.42 7.57 -2.32
CA VAL A 45 6.80 6.17 -2.53
C VAL A 45 7.77 6.16 -3.69
N SER A 46 9.03 5.86 -3.40
CA SER A 46 10.07 5.72 -4.42
C SER A 46 10.49 4.27 -4.55
N TRP A 47 10.82 3.84 -5.77
CA TRP A 47 11.36 2.52 -6.04
C TRP A 47 12.61 2.60 -6.91
N SER A 48 13.44 1.58 -6.82
CA SER A 48 14.66 1.45 -7.61
C SER A 48 15.11 0.00 -7.72
N GLY A 49 15.99 -0.27 -8.67
CA GLY A 49 16.64 -1.57 -8.81
C GLY A 49 15.76 -2.63 -9.46
N ILE A 50 14.71 -2.24 -10.18
CA ILE A 50 13.85 -3.13 -10.97
C ILE A 50 14.56 -3.44 -12.30
N TYR A 51 14.74 -4.71 -12.63
CA TYR A 51 15.34 -5.13 -13.90
C TYR A 51 14.25 -5.34 -14.94
N ASN A 52 14.48 -4.93 -16.20
CA ASN A 52 13.54 -5.12 -17.31
C ASN A 52 12.10 -4.69 -16.97
N PRO A 53 11.88 -3.45 -16.50
CA PRO A 53 10.54 -2.97 -16.15
C PRO A 53 9.62 -3.01 -17.37
N THR A 54 8.36 -3.37 -17.17
CA THR A 54 7.35 -3.46 -18.22
C THR A 54 6.29 -2.37 -18.08
N VAL A 55 5.51 -2.15 -19.15
CA VAL A 55 4.40 -1.20 -19.12
C VAL A 55 3.26 -1.63 -18.18
N ASN A 56 3.20 -2.92 -17.85
CA ASN A 56 2.21 -3.54 -16.97
C ASN A 56 2.72 -3.69 -15.53
N ASP A 57 3.82 -3.03 -15.18
CA ASP A 57 4.29 -3.00 -13.79
C ASP A 57 3.44 -2.02 -12.97
N ALA A 58 3.18 -2.34 -11.71
CA ALA A 58 2.30 -1.55 -10.84
C ALA A 58 2.90 -1.29 -9.46
N ILE A 59 2.59 -0.12 -8.91
CA ILE A 59 2.74 0.21 -7.49
C ILE A 59 1.38 0.11 -6.83
N LEU A 60 1.28 -0.72 -5.81
CA LEU A 60 0.05 -1.05 -5.12
C LEU A 60 0.12 -0.59 -3.66
N LEU A 61 -1.00 -0.08 -3.13
CA LEU A 61 -1.22 0.22 -1.72
C LEU A 61 -2.17 -0.84 -1.15
N GLN A 62 -1.67 -1.64 -0.21
CA GLN A 62 -2.44 -2.69 0.44
C GLN A 62 -2.67 -2.37 1.91
N THR A 63 -3.87 -2.69 2.39
CA THR A 63 -4.19 -2.78 3.81
C THR A 63 -5.22 -3.90 4.02
N PRO A 64 -5.09 -4.74 5.06
CA PRO A 64 -3.96 -4.84 5.99
C PRO A 64 -2.65 -5.29 5.32
N ALA A 65 -1.51 -4.92 5.88
CA ALA A 65 -0.18 -5.20 5.32
C ALA A 65 0.22 -6.69 5.31
N ASN A 66 -0.54 -7.55 5.98
CA ASN A 66 -0.24 -8.97 6.20
C ASN A 66 -1.21 -9.93 5.50
N GLU A 67 -2.01 -9.43 4.57
CA GLU A 67 -2.93 -10.25 3.79
C GLU A 67 -2.35 -10.60 2.43
N SER A 68 -2.77 -11.73 1.88
CA SER A 68 -2.42 -12.13 0.51
C SER A 68 -3.22 -11.32 -0.51
N LEU A 69 -2.61 -10.99 -1.65
CA LEU A 69 -3.32 -10.39 -2.77
C LEU A 69 -4.37 -11.35 -3.40
N SER A 70 -4.27 -12.66 -3.12
CA SER A 70 -5.27 -13.63 -3.55
C SER A 70 -6.60 -13.51 -2.79
N THR A 71 -6.59 -12.93 -1.60
CA THR A 71 -7.77 -12.81 -0.72
C THR A 71 -8.19 -11.38 -0.47
N GLN A 72 -7.33 -10.39 -0.74
CA GLN A 72 -7.59 -8.98 -0.44
C GLN A 72 -7.36 -8.10 -1.66
N PHE A 73 -8.35 -7.25 -1.94
CA PHE A 73 -8.21 -6.21 -2.95
C PHE A 73 -7.30 -5.08 -2.46
N PRO A 74 -6.44 -4.53 -3.33
CA PRO A 74 -5.70 -3.34 -2.98
C PRO A 74 -6.62 -2.14 -2.83
N VAL A 75 -6.28 -1.25 -1.89
CA VAL A 75 -7.00 0.02 -1.71
C VAL A 75 -6.81 0.91 -2.93
N ARG A 76 -5.60 0.89 -3.51
CA ARG A 76 -5.24 1.69 -4.68
C ARG A 76 -4.05 1.07 -5.39
N TYR A 77 -3.94 1.31 -6.70
CA TYR A 77 -2.74 1.04 -7.46
C TYR A 77 -2.47 2.15 -8.49
N ARG A 78 -1.25 2.17 -9.03
CA ARG A 78 -0.84 2.99 -10.17
C ARG A 78 0.11 2.21 -11.05
N TRP A 79 -0.04 2.31 -12.37
CA TRP A 79 0.93 1.76 -13.31
C TRP A 79 2.26 2.50 -13.19
N ALA A 80 3.36 1.78 -12.99
CA ALA A 80 4.71 2.34 -12.89
C ALA A 80 5.08 3.14 -14.14
N SER A 81 4.56 2.72 -15.31
CA SER A 81 4.68 3.37 -16.61
C SER A 81 4.15 4.81 -16.65
N GLN A 82 3.35 5.24 -15.67
CA GLN A 82 2.93 6.63 -15.51
C GLN A 82 4.06 7.57 -15.03
N THR A 83 5.24 7.04 -14.68
CA THR A 83 6.44 7.83 -14.43
C THR A 83 7.40 7.77 -15.60
N ALA A 84 7.94 8.90 -16.04
CA ALA A 84 8.89 8.93 -17.15
C ALA A 84 10.18 8.12 -16.89
N SER A 85 10.57 7.97 -15.62
CA SER A 85 11.78 7.23 -15.22
C SER A 85 11.57 5.72 -15.16
N TYR A 86 10.34 5.21 -15.28
CA TYR A 86 10.06 3.78 -15.11
C TYR A 86 10.97 2.86 -15.96
N PRO A 87 11.39 3.18 -17.20
CA PRO A 87 12.20 2.29 -18.01
C PRO A 87 13.60 2.05 -17.41
N THR A 88 14.07 2.93 -16.53
CA THR A 88 15.35 2.78 -15.81
C THR A 88 15.24 1.87 -14.60
N GLY A 89 14.06 1.28 -14.34
CA GLY A 89 13.82 0.46 -13.16
C GLY A 89 13.63 1.24 -11.86
N ALA A 90 13.35 2.54 -11.97
CA ALA A 90 13.20 3.45 -10.84
C ALA A 90 12.10 4.47 -11.08
N GLY A 91 11.55 5.01 -9.99
CA GLY A 91 10.54 6.05 -10.09
C GLY A 91 9.98 6.45 -8.75
N THR A 92 9.02 7.36 -8.80
CA THR A 92 8.42 7.93 -7.59
C THR A 92 6.99 8.35 -7.84
N PHE A 93 6.13 8.04 -6.88
CA PHE A 93 4.78 8.56 -6.79
C PHE A 93 4.56 9.25 -5.44
N THR A 94 3.58 10.14 -5.40
CA THR A 94 3.03 10.66 -4.15
C THR A 94 1.61 10.14 -3.99
N PHE A 95 1.34 9.49 -2.86
CA PHE A 95 0.01 8.99 -2.51
C PHE A 95 -0.54 9.83 -1.36
N LYS A 96 -1.80 10.26 -1.50
CA LYS A 96 -2.61 10.68 -0.36
C LYS A 96 -3.13 9.42 0.32
N VAL A 97 -2.62 9.12 1.51
CA VAL A 97 -2.89 7.89 2.26
C VAL A 97 -3.89 8.17 3.38
N LEU A 98 -4.95 7.39 3.45
CA LEU A 98 -5.99 7.51 4.49
C LEU A 98 -5.72 6.53 5.63
N ASN A 99 -6.21 6.87 6.81
CA ASN A 99 -6.21 5.97 7.95
C ASN A 99 -7.36 4.95 7.80
N GLU A 100 -7.01 3.76 7.31
CA GLU A 100 -7.91 2.62 7.13
C GLU A 100 -7.93 1.67 8.35
N ARG A 101 -7.45 2.14 9.51
CA ARG A 101 -7.41 1.42 10.80
C ARG A 101 -6.53 0.17 10.84
N ALA A 102 -5.83 -0.17 9.76
CA ALA A 102 -4.88 -1.28 9.69
C ALA A 102 -3.53 -0.83 9.09
N PRO A 103 -2.42 -1.53 9.39
CA PRO A 103 -1.12 -1.22 8.80
C PRO A 103 -1.14 -1.28 7.27
N ILE A 104 -0.30 -0.46 6.64
CA ILE A 104 -0.25 -0.30 5.18
C ILE A 104 1.10 -0.77 4.65
N ILE A 105 1.10 -1.40 3.47
CA ILE A 105 2.32 -1.75 2.74
C ILE A 105 2.19 -1.31 1.29
N PHE A 106 3.31 -0.90 0.69
CA PHE A 106 3.40 -0.66 -0.74
C PHE A 106 4.16 -1.80 -1.41
N LEU A 107 3.61 -2.29 -2.52
CA LEU A 107 4.17 -3.40 -3.28
C LEU A 107 4.47 -2.97 -4.71
N TYR A 108 5.56 -3.48 -5.28
CA TYR A 108 5.88 -3.38 -6.70
C TYR A 108 5.58 -4.72 -7.33
N LEU A 109 4.63 -4.73 -8.26
CA LEU A 109 4.26 -5.90 -9.03
C LEU A 109 4.81 -5.77 -10.44
N ARG A 110 5.39 -6.86 -10.96
CA ARG A 110 5.89 -6.94 -12.32
C ARG A 110 4.89 -7.65 -13.21
N ASN A 111 4.68 -7.11 -14.42
CA ASN A 111 3.92 -7.75 -15.49
C ASN A 111 2.55 -8.27 -15.01
N VAL A 112 1.81 -7.39 -14.33
CA VAL A 112 0.47 -7.66 -13.84
C VAL A 112 -0.40 -8.14 -14.99
N THR A 113 -1.16 -9.20 -14.77
CA THR A 113 -2.09 -9.71 -15.78
C THR A 113 -3.22 -8.70 -15.97
N VAL A 114 -3.41 -8.24 -17.21
CA VAL A 114 -4.47 -7.32 -17.59
C VAL A 114 -5.37 -7.99 -18.63
N GLY A 115 -6.65 -7.71 -18.53
CA GLY A 115 -7.66 -8.15 -19.47
C GLY A 115 -7.52 -7.53 -20.86
N THR A 116 -8.41 -7.94 -21.76
CA THR A 116 -8.37 -7.54 -23.18
C THR A 116 -8.46 -6.02 -23.38
N ASN A 117 -9.06 -5.31 -22.42
CA ASN A 117 -9.21 -3.85 -22.42
C ASN A 117 -8.03 -3.10 -21.76
N GLY A 118 -6.95 -3.79 -21.38
CA GLY A 118 -5.80 -3.20 -20.67
C GLY A 118 -6.09 -2.83 -19.22
N THR A 119 -7.23 -3.25 -18.68
CA THR A 119 -7.61 -3.12 -17.28
C THR A 119 -7.40 -4.43 -16.56
N VAL A 120 -7.05 -4.40 -15.28
CA VAL A 120 -7.10 -5.60 -14.44
C VAL A 120 -8.53 -6.16 -14.48
N GLU A 121 -8.68 -7.42 -14.86
CA GLU A 121 -9.97 -8.12 -14.86
C GLU A 121 -10.26 -8.63 -13.45
N TRP A 122 -11.48 -8.35 -12.98
CA TRP A 122 -11.96 -8.66 -11.65
C TRP A 122 -13.03 -9.74 -11.78
N GLY A 123 -12.77 -10.95 -11.26
CA GLY A 123 -13.82 -11.97 -11.16
C GLY A 123 -14.85 -11.54 -10.11
N GLU A 124 -16.14 -11.67 -10.42
CA GLU A 124 -17.21 -11.43 -9.43
C GLU A 124 -17.18 -12.47 -8.29
N ASP A 125 -16.65 -13.67 -8.55
CA ASP A 125 -16.62 -14.80 -7.60
C ASP A 125 -15.22 -15.45 -7.42
N ASP A 126 -14.17 -14.95 -8.08
CA ASP A 126 -12.82 -15.53 -8.05
C ASP A 126 -11.76 -14.49 -7.68
N ALA A 127 -10.65 -14.94 -7.06
CA ALA A 127 -9.50 -14.13 -6.68
C ALA A 127 -9.06 -13.21 -7.85
N PRO A 128 -8.61 -11.96 -7.59
CA PRO A 128 -8.29 -11.01 -8.63
C PRO A 128 -7.19 -11.55 -9.55
N THR A 129 -7.55 -11.93 -10.78
CA THR A 129 -6.60 -12.55 -11.73
C THR A 129 -5.41 -11.67 -12.09
N GLY A 130 -5.50 -10.35 -11.88
CA GLY A 130 -4.41 -9.43 -12.18
C GLY A 130 -3.35 -9.27 -11.10
N PHE A 131 -3.72 -9.19 -9.82
CA PHE A 131 -2.77 -8.91 -8.74
C PHE A 131 -2.51 -10.17 -7.93
N GLN A 132 -1.31 -10.74 -8.08
CA GLN A 132 -0.92 -11.99 -7.43
C GLN A 132 0.33 -11.78 -6.58
N ASP A 133 0.44 -12.54 -5.48
CA ASP A 133 1.64 -12.50 -4.63
C ASP A 133 2.91 -12.93 -5.39
N THR A 134 2.75 -13.75 -6.43
CA THR A 134 3.83 -14.16 -7.34
C THR A 134 4.37 -13.02 -8.19
N ASP A 135 3.61 -11.95 -8.38
CA ASP A 135 4.04 -10.83 -9.22
C ASP A 135 4.82 -9.80 -8.41
N VAL A 136 4.81 -9.92 -7.07
CA VAL A 136 5.51 -9.01 -6.17
C VAL A 136 7.01 -9.23 -6.25
N VAL A 137 7.71 -8.20 -6.74
CA VAL A 137 9.17 -8.19 -6.86
C VAL A 137 9.86 -7.27 -5.85
N ALA A 138 9.11 -6.36 -5.21
CA ALA A 138 9.60 -5.55 -4.11
C ALA A 138 8.45 -5.17 -3.16
N ALA A 139 8.78 -5.03 -1.87
CA ALA A 139 7.87 -4.59 -0.84
C ALA A 139 8.50 -3.47 -0.02
N SER A 140 7.70 -2.49 0.40
CA SER A 140 8.15 -1.43 1.30
C SER A 140 8.25 -1.93 2.74
N PRO A 141 8.94 -1.20 3.63
CA PRO A 141 8.64 -1.28 5.06
C PRO A 141 7.15 -1.02 5.31
N VAL A 142 6.61 -1.63 6.36
CA VAL A 142 5.22 -1.38 6.78
C VAL A 142 5.09 0.07 7.26
N LEU A 143 4.11 0.78 6.71
CA LEU A 143 3.68 2.10 7.18
C LEU A 143 2.70 1.88 8.33
N THR A 144 3.15 2.19 9.54
CA THR A 144 2.34 2.06 10.77
C THR A 144 1.42 3.27 10.94
N LEU A 145 0.35 3.12 11.72
CA LEU A 145 -0.59 4.21 12.02
C LEU A 145 -0.39 4.64 13.47
N LEU A 146 -0.18 5.95 13.73
CA LEU A 146 0.01 6.43 15.11
C LEU A 146 -1.27 6.33 15.94
N ALA A 147 -2.42 6.58 15.32
CA ALA A 147 -3.74 6.48 15.96
C ALA A 147 -4.72 5.73 15.04
N PRO A 148 -4.62 4.38 14.93
CA PRO A 148 -5.45 3.61 13.99
C PRO A 148 -6.95 3.77 14.26
N ASN A 149 -7.34 4.01 15.52
CA ASN A 149 -8.73 4.11 15.92
C ASN A 149 -9.26 5.55 15.97
N GLU A 150 -8.48 6.54 15.54
CA GLU A 150 -8.95 7.93 15.56
C GLU A 150 -10.27 8.09 14.76
N PRO A 151 -11.19 8.96 15.21
CA PRO A 151 -12.38 9.26 14.44
C PRO A 151 -11.97 10.00 13.15
N THR A 152 -12.32 9.44 12.00
CA THR A 152 -12.01 9.98 10.68
C THR A 152 -13.29 10.09 9.85
N HIS A 153 -13.26 10.92 8.79
CA HIS A 153 -14.34 11.09 7.81
C HIS A 153 -15.71 11.42 8.43
N VAL A 154 -15.82 12.59 9.07
CA VAL A 154 -17.11 13.09 9.55
C VAL A 154 -17.93 13.58 8.36
N HIS A 155 -19.14 13.04 8.23
CA HIS A 155 -20.13 13.50 7.25
C HIS A 155 -21.32 14.08 8.00
N MET A 156 -21.75 15.29 7.61
CA MET A 156 -23.02 15.85 8.07
C MET A 156 -24.08 15.56 7.02
N SER A 157 -25.23 15.08 7.46
CA SER A 157 -26.43 14.91 6.65
C SER A 157 -27.56 15.70 7.28
N TYR A 158 -28.47 16.23 6.47
CA TYR A 158 -29.73 16.71 6.99
C TYR A 158 -30.44 15.52 7.64
N THR A 159 -30.73 15.66 8.93
CA THR A 159 -31.76 14.86 9.57
C THR A 159 -33.09 15.56 9.30
N ASP A 160 -34.17 14.77 9.25
CA ASP A 160 -35.52 15.29 9.22
C ASP A 160 -35.74 16.36 10.31
N THR A 161 -36.50 17.38 9.97
CA THR A 161 -36.86 18.46 10.90
C THR A 161 -37.90 17.91 11.85
N GLU A 162 -37.62 17.96 13.16
CA GLU A 162 -38.66 17.88 14.19
C GLU A 162 -39.69 19.00 13.90
N GLY A 163 -40.86 18.59 13.39
CA GLY A 163 -42.06 19.40 13.32
C GLY A 163 -42.93 19.16 14.55
#